data_AF-A0A9P6M7L5-F1
#
_entry.id   AF-A0A9P6M7L5-F1
#
_cell.length_a   1.000
_cell.length_b   1.000
_cell.length_c   1.000
_cell.angle_alpha   90.00
_cell.angle_beta   90.00
_cell.angle_gamma   90.00
#
_symmetry.space_group_name_H-M   'P 1'
#
loop_
_entity.id
_entity.type
_entity.pdbx_description
1 polymer ?
#
loop_
_entity_poly.entity_id
_entity_poly.type
_entity_poly.pdbx_seq_one_letter_code
_entity_poly.pdbx_strand_id
1 'polypeptide(L)'
;QPLPLTEDMPGYGFLHPHEIQVSSSLRLVPAQYIHCKRTLIMASREYRTVLSGKPFRKSDAQKLCRIDVNKTSRLWEFFTK
;
A
#
# COMPACT_ATOMS: atom_id res chain seq x y z
N GLN A 1 -18.45 7.51 0.87
CA GLN A 1 -18.14 7.89 -0.52
C GLN A 1 -16.64 7.77 -0.75
N PRO A 2 -16.20 7.33 -1.95
CA PRO A 2 -14.79 7.31 -2.34
C PRO A 2 -14.19 8.73 -2.32
N LEU A 3 -12.87 8.83 -2.09
CA LEU A 3 -12.18 10.11 -2.17
C LEU A 3 -12.00 10.50 -3.65
N PRO A 4 -12.48 11.65 -4.13
CA PRO A 4 -12.18 12.10 -5.49
C PRO A 4 -10.68 12.32 -5.62
N LEU A 5 -10.06 11.62 -6.57
CA LEU A 5 -8.65 11.75 -6.91
C LEU A 5 -8.56 12.48 -8.24
N THR A 6 -7.74 13.51 -8.31
CA THR A 6 -7.56 14.35 -9.50
C THR A 6 -6.13 14.22 -10.03
N GLU A 7 -5.94 14.47 -11.33
CA GLU A 7 -4.64 14.28 -12.02
C GLU A 7 -3.53 15.21 -11.50
N ASP A 8 -3.89 16.35 -10.91
CA ASP A 8 -2.96 17.29 -10.28
C ASP A 8 -2.39 16.78 -8.94
N MET A 9 -2.96 15.73 -8.36
CA MET A 9 -2.47 15.20 -7.10
C MET A 9 -1.09 14.54 -7.25
N PRO A 10 -0.16 14.80 -6.32
CA PRO A 10 1.18 14.23 -6.36
C PRO A 10 1.10 12.70 -6.30
N GLY A 11 1.66 12.04 -7.31
CA GLY A 11 1.64 10.58 -7.43
C GLY A 11 0.58 10.02 -8.37
N TYR A 12 -0.44 10.79 -8.76
CA TYR A 12 -1.57 10.27 -9.55
C TYR A 12 -1.12 9.60 -10.86
N GLY A 13 -0.28 10.28 -11.64
CA GLY A 13 0.22 9.77 -12.92
C GLY A 13 1.12 8.52 -12.82
N PHE A 14 1.54 8.13 -11.61
CA PHE A 14 2.32 6.90 -11.39
C PHE A 14 1.47 5.71 -10.97
N LEU A 15 0.17 5.92 -10.73
CA LEU A 15 -0.77 4.86 -10.37
C LEU A 15 -1.42 4.28 -11.62
N HIS A 16 -1.55 2.95 -11.63
CA HIS A 16 -2.39 2.29 -12.63
C HIS A 16 -3.87 2.65 -12.38
N PRO A 17 -4.74 2.74 -13.42
CA PRO A 17 -6.16 3.05 -13.23
C PRO A 17 -6.88 2.22 -12.16
N HIS A 18 -6.54 0.94 -12.05
CA HIS A 18 -7.06 0.07 -10.99
C HIS A 18 -6.59 0.48 -9.58
N GLU A 19 -5.34 0.91 -9.44
CA GLU A 19 -4.78 1.39 -8.18
C GLU A 19 -5.41 2.73 -7.75
N ILE A 20 -5.76 3.59 -8.71
CA ILE A 20 -6.50 4.83 -8.44
C ILE A 20 -7.86 4.51 -7.81
N GLN A 21 -8.59 3.53 -8.35
CA GLN A 21 -9.88 3.10 -7.79
C GLN A 21 -9.73 2.54 -6.36
N VAL A 22 -8.69 1.74 -6.11
CA VAL A 22 -8.39 1.22 -4.77
C VAL A 22 -8.01 2.35 -3.82
N SER A 23 -7.12 3.26 -4.23
CA SER A 23 -6.68 4.40 -3.45
C SER A 23 -7.86 5.31 -3.07
N SER A 24 -8.74 5.59 -4.03
CA SER A 24 -9.97 6.36 -3.83
C SER A 24 -10.91 5.66 -2.82
N SER A 25 -11.11 4.34 -2.98
CA SER A 25 -11.96 3.54 -2.09
C SER A 25 -11.42 3.47 -0.66
N LEU A 26 -10.09 3.42 -0.50
CA LEU A 26 -9.42 3.45 0.81
C LEU A 26 -9.26 4.87 1.37
N ARG A 27 -9.66 5.89 0.61
CA ARG A 27 -9.47 7.31 0.93
C ARG A 27 -8.01 7.59 1.27
N LEU A 28 -7.13 7.13 0.40
CA LEU A 28 -5.70 7.39 0.42
C LEU A 28 -5.37 8.34 -0.73
N VAL A 29 -4.53 9.33 -0.43
CA VAL A 29 -3.97 10.22 -1.47
C VAL A 29 -2.94 9.41 -2.28
N PRO A 30 -2.76 9.63 -3.60
CA PRO A 30 -1.89 8.80 -4.44
C PRO A 30 -0.47 8.64 -3.89
N ALA A 31 0.11 9.72 -3.37
CA ALA A 31 1.41 9.68 -2.67
C ALA A 31 1.45 8.68 -1.49
N GLN A 32 0.39 8.61 -0.67
CA GLN A 32 0.30 7.68 0.46
C GLN A 32 0.19 6.24 -0.03
N TYR A 33 -0.61 6.00 -1.07
CA TYR A 33 -0.73 4.67 -1.68
C TYR A 33 0.61 4.19 -2.23
N ILE A 34 1.32 5.04 -2.98
CA ILE A 34 2.65 4.73 -3.53
C ILE A 34 3.64 4.41 -2.41
N HIS A 35 3.65 5.20 -1.34
CA HIS A 35 4.50 4.95 -0.19
C HIS A 35 4.23 3.57 0.41
N CYS A 36 2.96 3.25 0.70
CA CYS A 36 2.58 1.95 1.26
C CYS A 36 2.93 0.79 0.31
N LYS A 37 2.62 0.91 -0.98
CA LYS A 37 2.96 -0.09 -2.01
C LYS A 37 4.46 -0.38 -2.02
N ARG A 38 5.30 0.65 -2.07
CA ARG A 38 6.75 0.50 -2.05
C ARG A 38 7.24 -0.16 -0.77
N THR A 39 6.74 0.28 0.38
CA THR A 39 7.09 -0.27 1.69
C THR A 39 6.75 -1.77 1.78
N LEU A 40 5.56 -2.19 1.33
CA LEU A 40 5.17 -3.61 1.33
C LEU A 40 6.06 -4.47 0.43
N ILE A 41 6.39 -3.98 -0.76
CA ILE A 41 7.25 -4.71 -1.71
C ILE A 41 8.67 -4.81 -1.18
N MET A 42 9.24 -3.73 -0.65
CA MET A 42 10.60 -3.74 -0.10
C MET A 42 10.70 -4.61 1.15
N ALA A 43 9.76 -4.47 2.08
CA ALA A 43 9.73 -5.28 3.30
C ALA A 43 9.55 -6.76 2.99
N SER A 44 8.68 -7.13 2.04
CA SER A 44 8.52 -8.55 1.68
C SER A 44 9.81 -9.17 1.11
N ARG A 45 10.58 -8.39 0.33
CA ARG A 45 11.91 -8.79 -0.16
C ARG A 45 12.92 -8.92 0.97
N GLU A 46 12.99 -7.91 1.84
CA GLU A 46 13.92 -7.89 2.98
C GLU A 46 13.67 -9.05 3.96
N TYR A 47 12.41 -9.36 4.26
CA TYR A 47 12.05 -10.50 5.11
C TYR A 47 12.49 -11.84 4.49
N ARG A 48 12.43 -11.96 3.17
CA ARG A 48 12.91 -13.15 2.45
C ARG A 48 14.43 -13.25 2.46
N THR A 49 15.16 -12.15 2.24
CA THR A 49 16.62 -12.16 2.04
C THR A 49 17.41 -12.02 3.33
N VAL A 50 17.07 -11.06 4.18
CA VAL A 50 17.83 -10.69 5.38
C VAL A 50 17.42 -11.51 6.59
N LEU A 51 16.13 -11.83 6.71
CA LEU A 51 15.58 -12.53 7.87
C LEU A 51 15.48 -14.05 7.67
N SER A 52 16.39 -14.63 6.88
CA SER A 52 16.49 -16.09 6.67
C SER A 52 15.16 -16.76 6.30
N GLY A 53 14.36 -16.12 5.44
CA GLY A 53 13.07 -16.66 5.01
C GLY A 53 11.93 -16.50 6.02
N LYS A 54 12.05 -15.61 7.01
CA LYS A 54 10.90 -15.30 7.88
C LYS A 54 9.72 -14.80 7.05
N PRO A 55 8.50 -15.31 7.30
CA PRO A 55 7.32 -14.87 6.56
C PRO A 55 6.98 -13.43 6.93
N PHE A 56 6.88 -12.56 5.92
CA PHE A 56 6.32 -11.22 6.08
C PHE A 56 4.82 -11.35 6.34
N ARG A 57 4.32 -10.80 7.46
CA ARG A 57 2.92 -10.93 7.86
C ARG A 57 2.17 -9.60 7.79
N LYS A 58 0.85 -9.68 7.77
CA LYS A 58 -0.07 -8.54 7.86
C LYS A 58 0.24 -7.60 9.04
N SER A 59 0.61 -8.15 10.20
CA SER A 59 1.00 -7.38 11.38
C SER A 59 2.24 -6.52 11.16
N ASP A 60 3.19 -7.00 10.35
CA ASP A 60 4.43 -6.29 10.05
C ASP A 60 4.15 -5.18 9.04
N ALA A 61 3.36 -5.49 8.01
CA ALA A 61 2.84 -4.50 7.06
C ALA A 61 2.12 -3.33 7.76
N GLN A 62 1.26 -3.62 8.74
CA GLN A 62 0.55 -2.61 9.54
C GLN A 62 1.50 -1.67 10.30
N LYS A 63 2.58 -2.21 10.86
CA LYS A 63 3.60 -1.39 11.56
C LYS A 63 4.41 -0.52 10.60
N LEU A 64 4.66 -1.00 9.38
CA LEU A 64 5.54 -0.34 8.42
C LEU A 64 4.85 0.76 7.60
N CYS A 65 3.58 0.58 7.23
CA CYS A 65 2.88 1.54 6.36
C CYS A 65 2.55 2.88 7.04
N ARG A 66 2.59 2.95 8.38
CA ARG A 66 2.33 4.15 9.19
C ARG A 66 1.02 4.90 8.82
N ILE A 67 0.04 4.18 8.32
CA ILE A 67 -1.33 4.67 8.07
C ILE A 67 -2.30 3.88 8.96
N ASP A 68 -3.58 4.26 8.89
CA ASP A 68 -4.65 3.53 9.56
C ASP A 68 -4.57 2.01 9.32
N VAL A 69 -4.70 1.24 10.40
CA VAL A 69 -4.54 -0.21 10.43
C VAL A 69 -5.53 -0.94 9.52
N ASN A 70 -6.76 -0.41 9.38
CA ASN A 70 -7.80 -0.99 8.53
C ASN A 70 -7.50 -0.73 7.05
N LYS A 71 -6.93 0.43 6.72
CA LYS A 71 -6.47 0.74 5.35
C LYS A 71 -5.32 -0.17 4.94
N THR A 72 -4.33 -0.34 5.83
CA THR A 72 -3.21 -1.26 5.57
C THR A 72 -3.69 -2.70 5.44
N SER A 73 -4.68 -3.12 6.24
CA SER A 73 -5.30 -4.44 6.14
C SER A 73 -5.87 -4.72 4.76
N ARG A 74 -6.60 -3.75 4.19
CA ARG A 74 -7.17 -3.89 2.84
C ARG A 74 -6.12 -3.85 1.74
N LEU A 75 -5.08 -3.02 1.88
CA LEU A 75 -3.93 -3.03 0.96
C LEU A 75 -3.20 -4.37 0.99
N TRP A 76 -2.98 -4.93 2.18
CA TRP A 76 -2.39 -6.25 2.34
C TRP A 76 -3.19 -7.29 1.57
N GLU A 77 -4.49 -7.36 1.82
CA GLU A 77 -5.39 -8.30 1.13
C GLU A 77 -5.39 -8.12 -0.39
N PHE A 78 -5.31 -6.87 -0.86
CA PHE A 78 -5.21 -6.54 -2.29
C PHE A 78 -3.90 -7.03 -2.93
N PHE A 79 -2.76 -6.89 -2.25
CA PHE A 79 -1.46 -7.29 -2.79
C PHE A 79 -1.13 -8.78 -2.57
N THR A 80 -1.83 -9.46 -1.66
CA THR A 80 -1.66 -10.90 -1.41
C THR A 80 -2.59 -11.79 -2.23
N LYS A 81 -3.58 -11.21 -2.91
CA LYS A 81 -4.43 -11.89 -3.88
C LYS A 81 -3.83 -11.77 -5.28
#